data_AF-A0A3A9UA31-F1
#
_entry.id   AF-A0A3A9UA31-F1
#
_cell.length_a   1.000
_cell.length_b   1.000
_cell.length_c   1.000
_cell.angle_alpha   90.00
_cell.angle_beta   90.00
_cell.angle_gamma   90.00
#
_symmetry.space_group_name_H-M   'P 1'
#
loop_
_entity.id
_entity.type
_entity.pdbx_description
1 polymer ?
#
loop_
_entity_poly.entity_id
_entity_poly.type
_entity_poly.pdbx_seq_one_letter_code
_entity_poly.pdbx_strand_id
1 'polypeptide(L)'
;MNMEKWAKIRGKGKQRFVLVNGVLGWGVPTAILWAVLMEFIEPSENIWVRPTVALFIFPIASIAFGHLTWNKSEKAYEKHTINTL
;
A
#
# COMPACT_ATOMS: atom_id res chain seq x y z
N MET A 1 16.43 -2.09 2.21
CA MET A 1 15.67 -1.45 3.31
C MET A 1 16.62 -1.25 4.47
N ASN A 2 16.72 -0.04 5.03
CA ASN A 2 17.55 0.21 6.21
C ASN A 2 16.86 -0.42 7.44
N MET A 3 17.57 -1.31 8.15
CA MET A 3 16.99 -2.14 9.22
C MET A 3 16.72 -1.34 10.50
N GLU A 4 17.49 -0.30 10.80
CA GLU A 4 17.20 0.61 11.92
C GLU A 4 15.93 1.42 11.67
N LYS A 5 15.74 1.87 10.42
CA LYS A 5 14.51 2.56 10.02
C LYS A 5 13.31 1.63 10.09
N TRP A 6 13.47 0.37 9.65
CA TRP A 6 12.43 -0.65 9.78
C TRP A 6 12.11 -0.94 11.26
N ALA A 7 13.10 -1.04 12.14
CA ALA A 7 12.91 -1.23 13.57
C ALA A 7 12.04 -0.12 14.21
N LYS A 8 12.25 1.13 13.82
CA LYS A 8 11.41 2.26 14.26
C LYS A 8 9.99 2.21 13.70
N ILE A 9 9.83 1.74 12.46
CA ILE A 9 8.52 1.61 11.80
C ILE A 9 7.72 0.44 12.41
N ARG A 10 8.34 -0.73 12.58
CA ARG A 10 7.69 -1.92 13.16
C ARG A 10 7.23 -1.67 14.59
N GLY A 11 8.00 -0.92 15.38
CA GLY A 11 7.64 -0.55 16.75
C GLY A 11 6.34 0.27 16.87
N LYS A 12 5.87 0.88 15.78
CA LYS A 12 4.60 1.61 15.73
C LYS A 12 3.39 0.72 15.37
N GLY A 13 3.62 -0.55 15.09
CA GLY A 13 2.59 -1.56 14.84
C GLY A 13 2.21 -1.75 13.37
N LYS A 14 1.79 -2.97 13.06
CA LYS A 14 1.42 -3.43 11.71
C LYS A 14 0.22 -2.68 11.13
N GLN A 15 -0.83 -2.48 11.91
CA GLN A 15 -2.05 -1.80 11.44
C GLN A 15 -1.76 -0.37 10.97
N ARG A 16 -0.97 0.38 11.75
CA ARG A 16 -0.53 1.73 11.36
C ARG A 16 0.31 1.71 10.09
N PHE A 17 1.17 0.70 9.92
CA PHE A 17 1.94 0.57 8.68
C PHE A 17 1.05 0.31 7.47
N VAL A 18 0.08 -0.60 7.57
CA VAL A 18 -0.85 -0.91 6.47
C VAL A 18 -1.68 0.32 6.11
N LEU A 19 -2.21 1.05 7.09
CA LEU A 19 -2.96 2.29 6.86
C LEU A 19 -2.09 3.39 6.23
N VAL A 20 -0.92 3.68 6.80
CA VAL A 20 -0.11 4.84 6.37
C VAL A 20 0.71 4.53 5.11
N ASN A 21 1.36 3.38 5.04
CA ASN A 21 2.26 3.05 3.93
C ASN A 21 1.56 2.24 2.83
N GLY A 22 0.54 1.45 3.19
CA GLY A 22 -0.31 0.77 2.22
C GLY A 22 -1.37 1.71 1.66
N VAL A 23 -2.36 2.07 2.47
CA VAL A 23 -3.53 2.84 2.01
C VAL A 23 -3.18 4.28 1.63
N LEU A 24 -2.57 5.05 2.54
CA LEU A 24 -2.26 6.46 2.26
C LEU A 24 -1.05 6.63 1.33
N GLY A 25 0.00 5.82 1.51
CA GLY A 25 1.24 5.94 0.74
C GLY A 25 1.18 5.36 -0.67
N TRP A 26 0.36 4.32 -0.88
CA TRP A 26 0.26 3.65 -2.18
C TRP A 26 -1.17 3.69 -2.73
N GLY A 27 -2.18 3.40 -1.92
CA GLY A 27 -3.59 3.38 -2.35
C GLY A 27 -4.08 4.73 -2.90
N VAL A 28 -3.89 5.82 -2.15
CA VAL A 28 -4.37 7.16 -2.55
C VAL A 28 -3.69 7.65 -3.84
N PRO A 29 -2.34 7.64 -3.98
CA PRO A 29 -1.70 8.05 -5.23
C PRO A 29 -2.11 7.19 -6.44
N THR A 30 -2.25 5.87 -6.25
CA THR A 30 -2.64 4.97 -7.34
C THR A 30 -4.09 5.18 -7.75
N ALA A 31 -4.98 5.47 -6.80
CA ALA A 31 -6.38 5.82 -7.10
C ALA A 31 -6.48 7.12 -7.91
N ILE A 32 -5.69 8.15 -7.54
CA ILE A 32 -5.62 9.42 -8.29
C ILE A 32 -5.08 9.15 -9.70
N LEU A 33 -3.97 8.41 -9.82
CA LEU A 33 -3.37 8.08 -11.11
C LEU A 33 -4.36 7.33 -12.02
N TRP A 34 -5.07 6.35 -11.46
CA TRP A 34 -6.06 5.58 -12.21
C TRP A 34 -7.25 6.43 -12.64
N ALA A 35 -7.77 7.29 -11.76
CA ALA A 35 -8.86 8.19 -12.11
C ALA A 35 -8.47 9.13 -13.28
N VAL A 36 -7.26 9.68 -13.24
CA VAL A 36 -6.73 10.51 -14.34
C VAL A 36 -6.55 9.70 -15.62
N LEU A 37 -5.94 8.51 -15.55
CA LEU A 37 -5.77 7.62 -16.72
C LEU A 37 -7.09 7.26 -17.37
N MET A 38 -8.09 6.91 -16.55
CA MET A 38 -9.39 6.51 -17.03
C MET A 38 -10.12 7.65 -17.72
N GLU A 39 -9.93 8.91 -17.30
CA GLU A 39 -10.49 10.08 -17.99
C GLU A 39 -10.01 10.18 -19.45
N PHE A 40 -8.75 9.80 -19.72
CA PHE A 40 -8.21 9.79 -21.09
C PHE A 40 -8.64 8.57 -21.91
N ILE A 41 -8.88 7.42 -21.26
CA ILE A 41 -9.18 6.16 -21.95
C ILE A 41 -10.67 6.05 -22.29
N GLU A 42 -11.55 6.39 -21.34
CA GLU A 42 -13.00 6.18 -21.43
C GLU A 42 -13.81 7.36 -20.85
N PRO A 43 -13.76 8.54 -21.48
CA PRO A 43 -14.43 9.75 -20.97
C PRO A 43 -15.96 9.65 -20.92
N SER A 44 -16.57 8.67 -21.60
CA SER A 44 -18.03 8.50 -21.67
C SER A 44 -18.61 7.52 -20.65
N GLU A 45 -17.79 6.94 -19.77
CA GLU A 45 -18.30 6.04 -18.72
C GLU A 45 -19.25 6.77 -17.77
N ASN A 46 -20.21 6.03 -17.24
CA ASN A 46 -21.16 6.56 -16.27
C ASN A 46 -20.42 7.02 -15.01
N ILE A 47 -20.64 8.27 -14.62
CA ILE A 47 -19.96 8.95 -13.51
C ILE A 47 -20.07 8.22 -12.17
N TRP A 48 -21.03 7.30 -12.02
CA TRP A 48 -21.23 6.49 -10.81
C TRP A 48 -20.44 5.17 -10.80
N VAL A 49 -20.02 4.66 -11.95
CA VAL A 49 -19.31 3.36 -12.04
C VAL A 49 -17.87 3.53 -11.56
N ARG A 50 -17.16 4.55 -12.02
CA ARG A 50 -15.75 4.80 -11.67
C ARG A 50 -15.50 5.00 -10.18
N PRO A 51 -16.23 5.87 -9.46
CA PRO A 51 -16.02 6.06 -8.03
C PRO A 51 -16.32 4.77 -7.25
N THR A 52 -17.31 4.00 -7.68
CA THR A 52 -17.69 2.74 -7.02
C THR A 52 -16.58 1.70 -7.14
N VAL A 53 -16.06 1.47 -8.36
CA VAL A 53 -14.93 0.56 -8.56
C VAL A 53 -13.71 1.03 -7.76
N ALA A 54 -13.43 2.34 -7.78
CA ALA A 54 -12.31 2.90 -7.05
C ALA A 54 -12.44 2.72 -5.53
N LEU A 55 -13.64 2.88 -4.97
CA LEU A 55 -13.94 2.74 -3.54
C LEU A 55 -13.72 1.31 -3.03
N PHE A 56 -13.88 0.29 -3.88
CA PHE A 56 -13.68 -1.10 -3.47
C PHE A 56 -12.28 -1.61 -3.82
N ILE A 57 -11.83 -1.40 -5.07
CA ILE A 57 -10.58 -2.01 -5.54
C ILE A 57 -9.35 -1.36 -4.89
N PHE A 58 -9.29 -0.03 -4.77
CA PHE A 58 -8.09 0.62 -4.23
C PHE A 58 -7.88 0.33 -2.74
N PRO A 59 -8.90 0.36 -1.86
CA PRO A 59 -8.71 -0.03 -0.46
C PRO A 59 -8.32 -1.50 -0.31
N ILE A 60 -8.95 -2.42 -1.05
CA ILE A 60 -8.61 -3.85 -0.99
C ILE A 60 -7.17 -4.08 -1.46
N ALA A 61 -6.80 -3.53 -2.62
CA ALA A 61 -5.47 -3.66 -3.18
C ALA A 61 -4.40 -3.03 -2.26
N SER A 62 -4.68 -1.87 -1.68
CA SER A 62 -3.72 -1.18 -0.81
C SER A 62 -3.56 -1.82 0.57
N ILE A 63 -4.63 -2.41 1.13
CA ILE A 63 -4.54 -3.25 2.34
C ILE A 63 -3.69 -4.48 2.05
N ALA A 64 -3.99 -5.21 0.97
CA ALA A 64 -3.22 -6.39 0.57
C ALA A 64 -1.74 -6.04 0.34
N PHE A 65 -1.46 -4.95 -0.37
CA PHE A 65 -0.10 -4.45 -0.60
C PHE A 65 0.61 -4.09 0.71
N GLY A 66 -0.07 -3.40 1.63
CA GLY A 66 0.47 -3.08 2.96
C GLY A 66 0.85 -4.33 3.76
N HIS A 67 -0.01 -5.37 3.74
CA HIS A 67 0.26 -6.65 4.38
C HIS A 67 1.44 -7.40 3.75
N LEU A 68 1.50 -7.47 2.42
CA LEU A 68 2.60 -8.11 1.69
C LEU A 68 3.92 -7.41 1.96
N THR A 69 3.93 -6.08 1.93
CA THR A 69 5.13 -5.27 2.17
C THR A 69 5.61 -5.42 3.60
N TRP A 70 4.71 -5.43 4.58
CA TRP A 70 5.05 -5.71 5.97
C TRP A 70 5.70 -7.09 6.13
N ASN A 71 5.08 -8.14 5.57
CA ASN A 71 5.58 -9.50 5.71
C ASN A 71 6.94 -9.68 5.02
N LYS A 72 7.15 -9.08 3.83
CA LYS A 72 8.47 -9.07 3.18
C LYS A 72 9.53 -8.36 4.02
N SER A 73 9.13 -7.27 4.67
CA SER A 73 10.01 -6.45 5.49
C SER A 73 10.41 -7.13 6.81
N GLU A 74 9.47 -7.79 7.50
CA GLU A 74 9.78 -8.61 8.68
C GLU A 74 10.70 -9.79 8.32
N LYS A 75 10.42 -10.53 7.24
CA LYS A 75 11.31 -11.62 6.79
C LYS A 75 12.74 -11.14 6.49
N ALA A 76 12.87 -9.96 5.87
CA ALA A 76 14.18 -9.37 5.60
C ALA A 76 14.90 -8.94 6.89
N TYR A 77 14.16 -8.45 7.87
CA TYR A 77 14.69 -8.06 9.19
C TYR A 77 15.14 -9.29 10.01
N GLU A 78 14.33 -10.34 10.06
CA GLU A 78 14.69 -11.61 10.72
C GLU A 78 15.98 -12.19 10.12
N LYS A 79 16.07 -12.29 8.79
CA LYS A 79 17.27 -12.78 8.11
C LYS A 79 18.51 -11.93 8.43
N HIS A 80 18.36 -10.61 8.50
CA HIS A 80 19.48 -9.73 8.84
C HIS A 80 19.94 -9.95 10.28
N THR A 81 19.00 -10.09 11.21
CA THR A 81 19.30 -10.30 12.64
C THR A 81 20.00 -11.64 12.88
N ILE A 82 19.58 -12.71 12.18
CA ILE A 82 20.21 -14.04 12.25
C ILE A 82 21.65 -13.99 11.74
N ASN A 83 21.93 -13.28 10.64
CA ASN A 83 23.27 -13.20 10.05
C ASN A 83 24.26 -12.33 10.85
N THR A 84 23.77 -11.54 11.81
CA THR A 84 24.60 -10.66 12.67
C THR A 84 24.86 -11.24 14.06
N LEU A 85 24.30 -12.42 14.37
CA LEU A 85 24.57 -13.22 15.56
C LEU A 85 25.75 -14.17 15.30
#